data_AF-A0AAJ8DMP2-F1
#
_entry.id   AF-A0AAJ8DMP2-F1
#
_cell.length_a   1.000
_cell.length_b   1.000
_cell.length_c   1.000
_cell.angle_alpha   90.00
_cell.angle_beta   90.00
_cell.angle_gamma   90.00
#
_symmetry.space_group_name_H-M   'P 1'
#
loop_
_entity.id
_entity.type
_entity.pdbx_description
1 polymer ?
#
loop_
_entity_poly.entity_id
_entity_poly.type
_entity_poly.pdbx_seq_one_letter_code
_entity_poly.pdbx_strand_id
1 'polypeptide(L)'
;MWIPVIQTANSGQLFDYIQSVTSFLAPPITAVFLMAIFWPRANEQGAFWGLMTGLVVGLIRMVLEFSYVAPSCGQPDHRPAILADVHYLYFALILLGLTCLIIAAVSLATAPIPKEHADLVVQI
;
A
#
# COMPACT_ATOMS: atom_id res chain seq x y z
N MET A 1 7.58 -27.98 18.53
CA MET A 1 6.16 -28.09 18.88
C MET A 1 5.44 -26.76 18.57
N TRP A 2 5.52 -26.27 17.33
CA TRP A 2 4.89 -25.01 16.89
C TRP A 2 3.82 -25.23 15.80
N ILE A 3 3.93 -26.35 15.08
CA ILE A 3 3.08 -26.73 13.94
C ILE A 3 1.60 -27.03 14.32
N PRO A 4 1.25 -27.69 15.45
CA PRO A 4 -0.16 -28.05 15.69
C PRO A 4 -1.04 -26.92 16.23
N VAL A 5 -0.44 -25.84 16.75
CA VAL A 5 -1.16 -24.67 17.30
C VAL A 5 -1.73 -23.79 16.17
N ILE A 6 -1.13 -23.84 14.98
CA ILE A 6 -1.55 -23.10 13.79
C ILE A 6 -2.80 -23.73 13.15
N GLN A 7 -3.06 -25.02 13.44
CA GLN A 7 -4.17 -25.80 12.85
C GLN A 7 -5.43 -25.85 13.73
N THR A 8 -5.35 -25.45 15.01
CA THR A 8 -6.47 -25.59 15.98
C THR A 8 -7.18 -24.28 16.31
N ALA A 9 -6.61 -23.14 15.93
CA ALA A 9 -7.28 -21.85 16.05
C ALA A 9 -7.82 -21.43 14.68
N ASN A 10 -8.85 -20.59 14.68
CA ASN A 10 -9.28 -19.75 13.56
C ASN A 10 -8.17 -18.75 13.10
N SER A 11 -6.89 -19.10 13.26
CA SER A 11 -5.69 -18.29 13.08
C SER A 11 -5.31 -18.08 11.63
N GLY A 12 -5.71 -18.95 10.70
CA GLY A 12 -5.55 -18.70 9.26
C GLY A 12 -6.32 -17.45 8.83
N GLN A 13 -7.61 -17.41 9.18
CA GLN A 13 -8.46 -16.23 8.93
C GLN A 13 -7.99 -14.97 9.67
N LEU A 14 -7.51 -15.11 10.92
CA LEU A 14 -6.99 -13.97 11.68
C LEU A 14 -5.68 -13.43 11.08
N PHE A 15 -4.78 -14.32 10.67
CA PHE A 15 -3.52 -13.95 10.04
C PHE A 15 -3.76 -13.30 8.68
N ASP A 16 -4.65 -13.87 7.86
CA ASP A 16 -5.06 -13.30 6.57
C ASP A 16 -5.66 -11.90 6.74
N TYR A 17 -6.43 -11.68 7.80
CA TYR A 17 -7.00 -10.38 8.12
C TYR A 17 -5.94 -9.33 8.51
N ILE A 18 -5.00 -9.68 9.40
CA ILE A 18 -3.90 -8.76 9.75
C ILE A 18 -3.02 -8.50 8.51
N GLN A 19 -2.78 -9.51 7.70
CA GLN A 19 -2.02 -9.41 6.47
C GLN A 19 -2.74 -8.54 5.42
N SER A 20 -4.07 -8.60 5.32
CA SER A 20 -4.83 -7.76 4.38
C SER A 20 -4.79 -6.29 4.82
N VAL A 21 -4.98 -5.99 6.10
CA VAL A 21 -4.88 -4.62 6.64
C VAL A 21 -3.49 -4.03 6.40
N THR A 22 -2.43 -4.78 6.70
CA THR A 22 -1.04 -4.34 6.45
C THR A 22 -0.77 -4.14 4.96
N SER A 23 -1.38 -4.94 4.09
CA SER A 23 -1.27 -4.81 2.63
C SER A 23 -1.90 -3.53 2.06
N PHE A 24 -2.74 -2.81 2.83
CA PHE A 24 -3.29 -1.52 2.43
C PHE A 24 -2.48 -0.31 2.91
N LEU A 25 -1.72 -0.47 3.99
CA LEU A 25 -1.01 0.62 4.67
C LEU A 25 0.50 0.61 4.41
N ALA A 26 1.11 -0.58 4.32
CA ALA A 26 2.55 -0.70 4.10
C ALA A 26 3.01 -0.24 2.70
N PRO A 27 2.29 -0.51 1.59
CA PRO A 27 2.78 -0.17 0.25
C PRO A 27 3.06 1.33 0.00
N PRO A 28 2.21 2.28 0.44
CA PRO A 28 2.51 3.70 0.28
C PRO A 28 3.79 4.12 1.03
N ILE A 29 4.03 3.56 2.22
CA ILE A 29 5.21 3.84 3.02
C ILE A 29 6.45 3.29 2.33
N THR A 30 6.41 2.04 1.87
CA THR A 30 7.53 1.43 1.15
C THR A 30 7.81 2.13 -0.18
N ALA A 31 6.78 2.59 -0.90
CA ALA A 31 6.95 3.40 -2.11
C ALA A 31 7.76 4.67 -1.85
N VAL A 32 7.45 5.41 -0.77
CA VAL A 32 8.21 6.62 -0.39
C VAL A 32 9.66 6.27 -0.10
N PHE A 33 9.92 5.23 0.71
CA PHE A 33 11.30 4.82 1.02
C PHE A 33 12.08 4.39 -0.22
N LEU A 34 11.47 3.60 -1.10
CA LEU A 34 12.10 3.17 -2.34
C LEU A 34 12.41 4.37 -3.24
N MET A 35 11.46 5.29 -3.40
CA MET A 35 11.68 6.49 -4.20
C MET A 35 12.74 7.41 -3.58
N ALA A 36 12.79 7.54 -2.26
CA ALA A 36 13.81 8.36 -1.58
C ALA A 36 15.24 7.82 -1.80
N ILE A 37 15.41 6.50 -1.84
CA ILE A 37 16.73 5.86 -2.02
C ILE A 37 17.13 5.79 -3.49
N PHE A 38 16.22 5.34 -4.37
CA PHE A 38 16.55 5.04 -5.76
C PHE A 38 16.34 6.22 -6.72
N TRP A 39 15.60 7.27 -6.32
CA TRP A 39 15.25 8.39 -7.19
C TRP A 39 15.76 9.72 -6.63
N PRO A 40 16.92 10.24 -7.11
CA PRO A 40 17.53 11.46 -6.57
C PRO A 40 16.71 12.73 -6.82
N ARG A 41 15.70 12.66 -7.70
CA ARG A 41 14.78 13.76 -7.97
C ARG A 41 13.51 13.70 -7.12
N ALA A 42 13.37 12.72 -6.21
CA ALA A 42 12.22 12.63 -5.32
C ALA A 42 12.25 13.81 -4.36
N ASN A 43 11.18 14.61 -4.33
CA ASN A 43 11.09 15.78 -3.45
C ASN A 43 10.06 15.59 -2.34
N GLU A 44 10.13 16.47 -1.34
CA GLU A 44 9.25 16.42 -0.16
C GLU A 44 7.76 16.48 -0.55
N GLN A 45 7.40 17.35 -1.50
CA GLN A 45 6.02 17.47 -1.97
C GLN A 45 5.53 16.19 -2.64
N GLY A 46 6.35 15.57 -3.50
CA GLY A 46 6.03 14.32 -4.17
C GLY A 46 5.89 13.17 -3.18
N ALA A 47 6.81 13.07 -2.22
CA ALA A 47 6.72 12.09 -1.13
C ALA A 47 5.44 12.27 -0.30
N PHE A 48 5.12 13.51 0.09
CA PHE A 48 3.92 13.82 0.89
C PHE A 48 2.62 13.50 0.13
N TRP A 49 2.45 14.05 -1.07
CA TRP A 49 1.23 13.83 -1.87
C TRP A 49 1.11 12.38 -2.33
N GLY A 50 2.22 11.73 -2.69
CA GLY A 50 2.23 10.30 -2.98
C GLY A 50 1.76 9.47 -1.79
N LEU A 51 2.35 9.69 -0.60
CA LEU A 51 1.97 8.98 0.61
C LEU A 51 0.49 9.20 0.97
N MET A 52 0.02 10.45 0.94
CA MET A 52 -1.36 10.79 1.30
C MET A 52 -2.36 10.17 0.33
N THR A 53 -2.12 10.27 -0.98
CA THR A 53 -3.00 9.67 -1.99
C THR A 53 -3.01 8.14 -1.89
N GLY A 54 -1.84 7.52 -1.72
CA GLY A 54 -1.71 6.07 -1.51
C GLY A 54 -2.45 5.59 -0.25
N LEU A 55 -2.31 6.31 0.88
CA LEU A 55 -3.03 6.02 2.12
C LEU A 55 -4.55 6.14 1.95
N VAL A 56 -5.03 7.20 1.30
CA VAL A 56 -6.47 7.39 1.06
C VAL A 56 -7.03 6.24 0.22
N VAL A 57 -6.36 5.86 -0.86
CA VAL A 57 -6.79 4.73 -1.71
C VAL A 57 -6.76 3.42 -0.92
N GLY A 58 -5.71 3.17 -0.12
CA GLY A 58 -5.62 2.01 0.76
C GLY A 58 -6.74 1.96 1.80
N LEU A 59 -7.06 3.09 2.44
CA LEU A 59 -8.14 3.19 3.43
C LEU A 59 -9.52 2.99 2.81
N ILE A 60 -9.77 3.52 1.61
CA ILE A 60 -11.02 3.27 0.88
C ILE A 60 -11.18 1.76 0.66
N ARG A 61 -10.12 1.08 0.21
CA ARG A 61 -10.14 -0.38 0.04
C ARG A 61 -10.42 -1.10 1.36
N MET A 62 -9.75 -0.68 2.44
CA MET A 62 -9.94 -1.25 3.77
C MET A 62 -11.42 -1.13 4.22
N VAL A 63 -12.02 0.05 4.09
CA VAL A 63 -13.43 0.29 4.45
C VAL A 63 -14.39 -0.55 3.60
N LEU A 64 -14.11 -0.71 2.30
CA LEU A 64 -14.89 -1.58 1.43
C LEU A 64 -14.81 -3.04 1.87
N GLU A 65 -13.62 -3.53 2.22
CA GLU A 65 -13.43 -4.91 2.71
C GLU A 65 -14.17 -5.17 4.02
N PHE A 66 -14.23 -4.17 4.92
CA PHE A 66 -15.04 -4.25 6.13
C PHE A 66 -16.55 -4.17 5.88
N SER A 67 -16.97 -3.38 4.90
CA SER A 67 -18.40 -3.17 4.61
C SER A 67 -19.01 -4.34 3.86
N TYR A 68 -18.21 -5.05 3.06
CA TYR A 68 -18.64 -6.13 2.18
C TYR A 68 -18.03 -7.47 2.62
N VAL A 69 -18.66 -8.09 3.62
CA VAL A 69 -18.24 -9.38 4.16
C VAL A 69 -18.44 -10.48 3.11
N ALA A 70 -17.50 -11.43 3.05
CA ALA A 70 -17.60 -12.57 2.16
C ALA A 70 -18.88 -13.39 2.45
N PRO A 71 -19.68 -13.73 1.42
CA PRO A 71 -20.89 -14.53 1.61
C PRO A 71 -20.54 -15.94 2.08
N SER A 72 -21.42 -16.54 2.89
CA SER A 72 -21.30 -17.95 3.27
C SER A 72 -21.45 -18.87 2.06
N CYS A 73 -20.84 -20.06 2.13
CA CYS A 73 -20.88 -21.06 1.04
C CYS A 73 -22.31 -21.28 0.54
N GLY A 74 -22.53 -21.06 -0.77
CA GLY A 74 -23.82 -21.27 -1.44
C GLY A 74 -24.73 -20.04 -1.55
N GLN A 75 -24.32 -18.86 -1.07
CA GLN A 75 -25.06 -17.61 -1.24
C GLN A 75 -24.55 -16.79 -2.45
N PRO A 76 -25.43 -16.09 -3.18
CA PRO A 76 -25.03 -15.20 -4.27
C PRO A 76 -24.17 -14.03 -3.77
N ASP A 77 -23.03 -13.84 -4.43
CA ASP A 77 -22.05 -12.81 -4.09
C ASP A 77 -22.48 -11.45 -4.66
N HIS A 78 -22.72 -10.48 -3.76
CA HIS A 78 -23.11 -9.11 -4.11
C HIS A 78 -21.93 -8.12 -4.03
N ARG A 79 -20.71 -8.61 -3.81
CA ARG A 79 -19.52 -7.77 -3.72
C ARG A 79 -19.18 -7.20 -5.11
N PRO A 80 -18.75 -5.93 -5.20
CA PRO A 80 -18.30 -5.38 -6.48
C PRO A 80 -17.13 -6.22 -7.03
N ALA A 81 -17.06 -6.42 -8.35
CA ALA A 81 -16.06 -7.31 -8.98
C ALA A 81 -14.60 -6.98 -8.60
N ILE A 82 -14.31 -5.70 -8.39
CA ILE A 82 -12.99 -5.21 -7.94
C ILE A 82 -12.63 -5.70 -6.51
N LEU A 83 -13.63 -6.04 -5.70
CA LEU A 83 -13.46 -6.62 -4.37
C LEU A 83 -13.48 -8.15 -4.38
N ALA A 84 -14.27 -8.75 -5.26
CA ALA A 84 -14.34 -10.20 -5.40
C ALA A 84 -13.12 -10.81 -6.13
N ASP A 85 -12.65 -10.18 -7.20
CA ASP A 85 -11.64 -10.76 -8.10
C ASP A 85 -10.20 -10.32 -7.77
N VAL A 86 -10.02 -9.20 -7.08
CA VAL A 86 -8.68 -8.67 -6.75
C VAL A 86 -8.29 -9.09 -5.34
N HIS A 87 -7.36 -10.04 -5.24
CA HIS A 87 -6.75 -10.43 -3.98
C HIS A 87 -5.97 -9.26 -3.35
N TYR A 88 -5.95 -9.16 -2.02
CA TYR A 88 -5.33 -8.03 -1.30
C TYR A 88 -3.85 -7.84 -1.66
N LEU A 89 -3.12 -8.92 -1.97
CA LEU A 89 -1.72 -8.85 -2.37
C LEU A 89 -1.51 -8.21 -3.75
N TYR A 90 -2.39 -8.50 -4.72
CA TYR A 90 -2.35 -7.83 -6.03
C TYR A 90 -2.68 -6.36 -5.90
N PHE A 91 -3.68 -6.02 -5.07
CA PHE A 91 -3.99 -4.64 -4.76
C PHE A 91 -2.79 -3.90 -4.14
N ALA A 92 -2.05 -4.54 -3.24
CA ALA A 92 -0.84 -3.97 -2.65
C ALA A 92 0.23 -3.59 -3.69
N LEU A 93 0.45 -4.44 -4.70
CA LEU A 93 1.39 -4.15 -5.80
C LEU A 93 0.89 -3.00 -6.68
N ILE A 94 -0.41 -2.96 -6.97
CA ILE A 94 -1.03 -1.87 -7.73
C ILE A 94 -0.90 -0.55 -6.95
N LEU A 95 -1.15 -0.58 -5.64
CA LEU A 95 -1.06 0.57 -4.75
C LEU A 95 0.37 1.10 -4.64
N LEU A 96 1.35 0.20 -4.54
CA LEU A 96 2.79 0.53 -4.58
C LEU A 96 3.12 1.27 -5.89
N GLY A 97 2.76 0.70 -7.03
CA GLY A 97 3.02 1.29 -8.35
C GLY A 97 2.34 2.65 -8.55
N LEU A 98 1.08 2.76 -8.13
CA LEU A 98 0.32 4.02 -8.15
C LEU A 98 1.01 5.09 -7.30
N THR A 99 1.44 4.75 -6.09
CA THR A 99 2.11 5.67 -5.18
C THR A 99 3.44 6.15 -5.77
N CYS A 100 4.26 5.23 -6.31
CA CYS A 100 5.49 5.58 -7.00
C CYS A 100 5.25 6.50 -8.21
N LEU A 101 4.21 6.24 -9.00
CA LEU A 101 3.83 7.09 -10.13
C LEU A 101 3.45 8.50 -9.70
N ILE A 102 2.67 8.65 -8.62
CA ILE A 102 2.28 9.96 -8.09
C ILE A 102 3.51 10.69 -7.55
N ILE A 103 4.38 10.01 -6.78
CA ILE A 103 5.64 10.60 -6.30
C ILE A 103 6.46 11.10 -7.49
N ALA A 104 6.61 10.29 -8.55
CA ALA A 104 7.37 10.66 -9.74
C ALA A 104 6.72 11.85 -10.48
N ALA A 105 5.41 11.82 -10.70
CA ALA A 105 4.69 12.88 -11.41
C ALA A 105 4.77 14.23 -10.68
N VAL A 106 4.49 14.24 -9.38
CA VAL A 106 4.58 15.45 -8.56
C VAL A 106 6.03 15.92 -8.42
N SER A 107 6.98 14.98 -8.25
CA SER A 107 8.39 15.35 -8.18
C SER A 107 8.93 15.96 -9.47
N LEU A 108 8.39 15.55 -10.63
CA LEU A 108 8.74 16.13 -11.93
C LEU A 108 8.07 17.48 -12.17
N ALA A 109 6.85 17.69 -11.67
CA ALA A 109 6.08 18.91 -11.83
C ALA A 109 6.47 20.03 -10.85
N THR A 110 7.02 19.68 -9.69
CA THR A 110 7.50 20.63 -8.68
C THR A 110 8.98 21.02 -8.92
N ALA A 111 9.39 22.18 -8.39
CA ALA A 111 10.77 22.64 -8.42
C ALA A 111 11.76 21.59 -7.88
N PRO A 112 12.94 21.44 -8.49
CA PRO A 112 13.97 20.52 -8.01
C PRO A 112 14.49 20.94 -6.63
N ILE A 113 14.95 19.96 -5.84
CA ILE A 113 15.60 20.21 -4.55
C ILE A 113 16.83 21.12 -4.76
N PRO A 114 16.98 22.22 -4.00
CA PRO A 114 18.18 23.05 -4.02
C PRO A 114 19.44 22.22 -3.74
N LYS A 115 20.49 22.42 -4.55
CA LYS A 115 21.71 21.59 -4.56
C LYS A 115 22.38 21.45 -3.19
N GLU A 116 22.25 22.46 -2.33
CA GLU A 116 22.80 22.49 -0.96
C GLU A 116 22.27 21.36 -0.06
N HIS A 117 21.04 20.88 -0.27
CA HIS A 117 20.47 19.77 0.49
C HIS A 117 20.74 18.39 -0.15
N ALA A 118 21.01 18.34 -1.45
CA ALA A 118 21.33 17.10 -2.15
C ALA A 118 22.75 16.60 -1.83
N ASP A 119 23.69 17.52 -1.67
CA ASP A 119 25.10 17.18 -1.39
C ASP A 119 25.28 16.60 0.03
N LEU A 120 24.48 17.02 1.02
CA LEU A 120 24.52 16.49 2.38
C LEU A 120 24.10 15.01 2.47
N VAL A 121 23.14 14.58 1.65
CA VAL A 121 22.66 13.18 1.65
C VAL A 121 23.64 12.24 0.95
N VAL A 122 24.40 12.74 -0.04
CA VAL A 122 25.42 11.95 -0.76
C VAL A 122 26.73 11.81 0.05
N GLN A 123 26.92 12.62 1.09
CA GLN A 123 28.11 12.60 1.95
C GLN A 123 27.98 11.79 3.26
N ILE A 124 26.80 11.21 3.53
CA ILE A 124 26.54 10.29 4.66
C ILE A 124 26.58 8.85 4.16
#